data_AF-A0A9N7NMI7-F1
#
_entry.id   AF-A0A9N7NMI7-F1
#
_cell.length_a   1.000
_cell.length_b   1.000
_cell.length_c   1.000
_cell.angle_alpha   90.00
_cell.angle_beta   90.00
_cell.angle_gamma   90.00
#
_symmetry.space_group_name_H-M   'P 1'
#
loop_
_entity.id
_entity.type
_entity.pdbx_description
1 polymer ?
#
loop_
_entity_poly.entity_id
_entity_poly.type
_entity_poly.pdbx_seq_one_letter_code
_entity_poly.pdbx_strand_id
1 'polypeptide(L)'
;QQPPPFQQRAGGQARVYTITHDEAARNTGTMSGMLSISNVSVFALCDTGATHSFISSRCLEALPISTVSPCDPLGVSLASKKIIVSDSLVRDLPVSIGGRVLIVDAYIIEMRDFDVILGMDWLTRYRADIRCQEREVTIFPDSDQPVVFYGVKSRTVPRVIYSMQARKSLSK
;
A
#
# COMPACT_ATOMS: atom_id res chain seq x y z
N GLN A 1 -37.93 13.87 -8.51
CA GLN A 1 -36.97 14.99 -8.37
C GLN A 1 -35.67 14.54 -9.02
N GLN A 2 -35.19 15.27 -10.03
CA GLN A 2 -33.89 14.99 -10.68
C GLN A 2 -32.75 15.56 -9.82
N PRO A 3 -31.58 14.90 -9.74
CA PRO A 3 -30.41 15.48 -9.09
C PRO A 3 -29.80 16.59 -9.97
N PRO A 4 -29.13 17.59 -9.37
CA PRO A 4 -28.51 18.68 -10.10
C PRO A 4 -27.27 18.21 -10.88
N PRO A 5 -26.86 18.95 -11.93
CA PRO A 5 -25.71 18.60 -12.76
C PRO A 5 -24.40 18.69 -11.98
N PHE A 6 -23.53 17.70 -12.16
CA PHE A 6 -22.18 17.68 -11.58
C PHE A 6 -21.33 18.79 -12.19
N GLN A 7 -21.01 19.80 -11.37
CA GLN A 7 -20.02 20.81 -11.70
C GLN A 7 -18.62 20.27 -11.41
N GLN A 8 -17.87 19.99 -12.48
CA GLN A 8 -16.48 19.54 -12.43
C GLN A 8 -15.61 20.63 -11.80
N ARG A 9 -14.93 20.33 -10.68
CA ARG A 9 -13.82 21.15 -10.15
C ARG A 9 -12.54 20.35 -10.24
N ALA A 10 -11.56 20.91 -10.96
CA ALA A 10 -10.20 20.43 -11.08
C ALA A 10 -9.46 20.50 -9.73
N GLY A 11 -8.63 19.50 -9.45
CA GLY A 11 -7.79 19.40 -8.24
C GLY A 11 -8.34 18.44 -7.20
N GLY A 12 -8.15 17.13 -7.40
CA GLY A 12 -8.61 16.10 -6.48
C GLY A 12 -7.79 16.06 -5.20
N GLN A 13 -8.39 16.43 -4.06
CA GLN A 13 -7.81 16.23 -2.74
C GLN A 13 -7.93 14.73 -2.37
N ALA A 14 -6.81 14.02 -2.31
CA ALA A 14 -6.79 12.62 -1.87
C ALA A 14 -6.93 12.55 -0.35
N ARG A 15 -7.98 11.86 0.11
CA ARG A 15 -8.15 11.51 1.52
C ARG A 15 -7.57 10.12 1.75
N VAL A 16 -6.81 9.96 2.83
CA VAL A 16 -6.23 8.67 3.26
C VAL A 16 -6.49 8.52 4.76
N TYR A 17 -7.12 7.43 5.16
CA TYR A 17 -7.37 7.16 6.57
C TYR A 17 -6.38 6.10 7.05
N THR A 18 -5.15 6.52 7.35
CA THR A 18 -4.15 5.60 7.92
C THR A 18 -4.53 5.26 9.37
N ILE A 19 -5.12 4.09 9.61
CA ILE A 19 -5.31 3.56 10.96
C ILE A 19 -3.92 3.31 11.56
N THR A 20 -3.59 3.98 12.67
CA THR A 20 -2.32 3.76 13.38
C THR A 20 -2.24 2.34 13.91
N HIS A 21 -1.05 1.76 14.10
CA HIS A 21 -0.89 0.42 14.68
C HIS A 21 -1.75 0.18 15.94
N ASP A 22 -1.85 1.18 16.81
CA ASP A 22 -2.58 1.05 18.07
C ASP A 22 -4.11 1.13 17.89
N GLU A 23 -4.61 1.87 16.88
CA GLU A 23 -6.02 1.82 16.48
C GLU A 23 -6.35 0.57 15.66
N ALA A 24 -5.41 0.09 14.86
CA ALA A 24 -5.51 -1.11 14.03
C ALA A 24 -5.44 -2.39 14.87
N ALA A 25 -4.72 -2.36 15.99
CA ALA A 25 -4.63 -3.45 16.96
C ALA A 25 -5.85 -3.47 17.90
N ARG A 26 -6.46 -2.31 18.20
CA ARG A 26 -7.68 -2.22 19.00
C ARG A 26 -8.94 -2.60 18.22
N ASN A 27 -8.91 -2.52 16.89
CA ASN A 27 -10.00 -2.93 16.02
C ASN A 27 -9.61 -4.25 15.34
N THR A 28 -10.24 -5.36 15.73
CA THR A 28 -9.91 -6.73 15.31
C THR A 28 -10.23 -7.04 13.84
N GLY A 29 -9.91 -6.16 12.88
CA GLY A 29 -10.35 -6.29 11.49
C GLY A 29 -9.65 -5.40 10.46
N THR A 30 -8.39 -5.01 10.66
CA THR A 30 -7.65 -4.33 9.57
C THR A 30 -7.28 -5.33 8.48
N MET A 31 -7.54 -4.94 7.22
CA MET A 31 -7.21 -5.72 6.02
C MET A 31 -5.73 -5.55 5.66
N SER A 32 -4.86 -5.91 6.61
CA SER A 32 -3.40 -5.77 6.50
C SER A 32 -2.70 -7.11 6.59
N GLY A 33 -1.63 -7.29 5.83
CA GLY A 33 -0.96 -8.58 5.64
C GLY A 33 0.35 -8.45 4.89
N MET A 34 1.08 -9.57 4.77
CA MET A 34 2.35 -9.60 4.07
C MET A 34 2.12 -9.86 2.58
N LEU A 35 2.77 -9.07 1.73
CA LEU A 35 2.94 -9.36 0.30
C LEU A 35 4.42 -9.22 -0.07
N SER A 36 4.75 -9.33 -1.35
CA SER A 36 6.13 -9.12 -1.81
C SER A 36 6.23 -8.12 -2.96
N ILE A 37 7.30 -7.34 -2.98
CA ILE A 37 7.64 -6.40 -4.05
C ILE A 37 9.09 -6.69 -4.44
N SER A 38 9.34 -7.01 -5.70
CA SER A 38 10.69 -7.40 -6.17
C SER A 38 11.37 -8.44 -5.26
N ASN A 39 10.61 -9.44 -4.80
CA ASN A 39 11.02 -10.49 -3.85
C ASN A 39 11.34 -10.02 -2.42
N VAL A 40 11.12 -8.76 -2.08
CA VAL A 40 11.20 -8.23 -0.71
C VAL A 40 9.83 -8.33 -0.06
N SER A 41 9.75 -8.96 1.11
CA SER A 41 8.50 -9.04 1.86
C SER A 41 8.19 -7.69 2.50
N VAL A 42 6.97 -7.20 2.29
CA VAL A 42 6.51 -5.89 2.79
C VAL A 42 5.15 -6.03 3.46
N PHE A 43 4.89 -5.18 4.44
CA PHE A 43 3.62 -5.16 5.17
C PHE A 43 2.65 -4.16 4.52
N ALA A 44 1.56 -4.67 3.96
CA ALA A 44 0.60 -3.89 3.20
C ALA A 44 -0.74 -3.75 3.94
N LEU A 45 -1.43 -2.64 3.67
CA LEU A 45 -2.82 -2.40 4.06
C LEU A 45 -3.68 -2.25 2.81
N CYS A 46 -4.79 -2.96 2.71
CA CYS A 46 -5.87 -2.65 1.78
C CYS A 46 -6.80 -1.62 2.44
N ASP A 47 -6.86 -0.41 1.89
CA ASP A 47 -7.59 0.72 2.48
C ASP A 47 -8.63 1.28 1.49
N THR A 48 -9.90 0.96 1.72
CA THR A 48 -11.02 1.52 0.93
C THR A 48 -11.25 3.01 1.21
N GLY A 49 -10.68 3.55 2.29
CA GLY A 49 -10.67 4.97 2.62
C GLY A 49 -9.57 5.75 1.90
N ALA A 50 -8.61 5.07 1.27
CA ALA A 50 -7.56 5.70 0.47
C ALA A 50 -7.98 5.78 -1.00
N THR A 51 -7.93 6.99 -1.57
CA THR A 51 -8.23 7.18 -3.01
C THR A 51 -7.13 6.64 -3.93
N HIS A 52 -5.88 6.73 -3.49
CA HIS A 52 -4.68 6.32 -4.22
C HIS A 52 -3.89 5.30 -3.41
N SER A 53 -2.96 4.63 -4.06
CA SER A 53 -2.00 3.75 -3.41
C SER A 53 -0.74 4.52 -2.99
N PHE A 54 -0.10 4.05 -1.93
CA PHE A 54 1.05 4.72 -1.31
C PHE A 54 2.16 3.72 -0.96
N ILE A 55 3.40 4.17 -1.03
CA ILE A 55 4.57 3.43 -0.56
C ILE A 55 5.37 4.29 0.42
N SER A 56 5.88 3.65 1.48
CA SER A 56 6.68 4.36 2.46
C SER A 56 8.06 4.65 1.89
N SER A 57 8.58 5.86 2.12
CA SER A 57 9.95 6.22 1.70
C SER A 57 11.00 5.23 2.22
N ARG A 58 10.84 4.75 3.46
CA ARG A 58 11.69 3.72 4.07
C ARG A 58 11.62 2.38 3.34
N CYS A 59 10.44 1.94 2.93
CA CYS A 59 10.30 0.70 2.16
C CYS A 59 11.04 0.84 0.82
N LEU A 60 10.88 1.99 0.16
CA LEU A 60 11.52 2.25 -1.12
C LEU A 60 13.06 2.16 -1.05
N GLU A 61 13.68 2.64 0.03
CA GLU A 61 15.13 2.50 0.26
C GLU A 61 15.61 1.03 0.29
N ALA A 62 14.74 0.11 0.69
CA ALA A 62 15.04 -1.32 0.77
C ALA A 62 14.73 -2.09 -0.53
N LEU A 63 14.04 -1.46 -1.48
CA LEU A 63 13.67 -2.09 -2.75
C LEU A 63 14.74 -1.85 -3.82
N PRO A 64 15.00 -2.82 -4.72
CA PRO A 64 15.90 -2.63 -5.85
C PRO A 64 15.22 -1.82 -6.97
N ILE A 65 14.61 -0.68 -6.62
CA ILE A 65 13.86 0.18 -7.53
C ILE A 65 14.66 1.46 -7.75
N SER A 66 14.96 1.74 -9.01
CA SER A 66 15.80 2.88 -9.39
C SER A 66 15.01 4.09 -9.87
N THR A 67 13.71 3.93 -10.16
CA THR A 67 12.94 4.94 -10.88
C THR A 67 11.81 5.50 -10.02
N VAL A 68 12.03 6.70 -9.51
CA VAL A 68 11.00 7.58 -8.93
C VAL A 68 10.62 8.61 -9.98
N SER A 69 9.32 8.83 -10.17
CA SER A 69 8.82 9.81 -11.11
C SER A 69 8.25 11.03 -10.39
N PRO A 70 8.57 12.26 -10.83
CA PRO A 70 7.81 13.43 -10.46
C PRO A 70 6.35 13.29 -10.90
N CYS A 71 5.44 13.88 -10.12
CA CYS A 71 4.03 13.97 -10.44
C CYS A 71 3.42 15.29 -9.99
N ASP A 72 2.17 15.53 -10.36
CA ASP A 72 1.43 16.66 -9.83
C ASP A 72 1.30 16.50 -8.29
N PRO A 73 1.53 17.57 -7.51
CA PRO A 73 1.44 17.50 -6.07
C PRO A 73 0.06 17.02 -5.59
N LEU A 74 0.06 15.93 -4.84
CA LEU A 74 -1.11 15.33 -4.23
C LEU A 74 -1.16 15.69 -2.74
N GLY A 75 -2.22 16.40 -2.34
CA GLY A 75 -2.53 16.62 -0.93
C GLY A 75 -3.09 15.34 -0.31
N VAL A 76 -2.39 14.79 0.69
CA VAL A 76 -2.75 13.58 1.41
C VAL A 76 -3.18 13.95 2.82
N SER A 77 -4.48 13.83 3.11
CA SER A 77 -4.98 13.93 4.49
C SER A 77 -4.65 12.65 5.24
N LEU A 78 -4.00 12.74 6.40
CA LEU A 78 -3.71 11.63 7.31
C LEU A 78 -4.80 11.50 8.38
N ALA A 79 -4.86 10.36 9.08
CA ALA A 79 -5.80 10.16 10.19
C ALA A 79 -5.63 11.18 11.33
N SER A 80 -4.42 11.71 11.52
CA SER A 80 -4.13 12.79 12.46
C SER A 80 -4.73 14.15 12.06
N LYS A 81 -5.46 14.22 10.95
CA LYS A 81 -5.94 15.43 10.27
C LYS A 81 -4.83 16.34 9.73
N LYS A 82 -3.57 15.93 9.86
CA LYS A 82 -2.45 16.57 9.17
C LYS A 82 -2.58 16.32 7.68
N ILE A 83 -2.33 17.35 6.88
CA ILE A 83 -2.18 17.20 5.44
C ILE A 83 -0.68 17.19 5.15
N ILE A 84 -0.24 16.20 4.39
CA ILE A 84 1.09 16.16 3.78
C ILE A 84 0.93 16.27 2.26
N VAL A 85 2.00 16.66 1.56
CA VAL A 85 2.02 16.74 0.11
C VAL A 85 2.98 15.67 -0.40
N SER A 86 2.55 14.90 -1.40
CA SER A 86 3.39 13.98 -2.15
C SER A 86 3.47 14.48 -3.60
N ASP A 87 4.67 14.71 -4.10
CA ASP A 87 4.96 15.21 -5.45
C ASP A 87 5.74 14.21 -6.30
N SER A 88 5.83 12.96 -5.80
CA SER A 88 6.54 11.88 -6.44
C SER A 88 5.84 10.54 -6.23
N LEU A 89 5.94 9.67 -7.22
CA LEU A 89 5.37 8.33 -7.18
C LEU A 89 6.26 7.32 -7.91
N VAL A 90 6.15 6.06 -7.49
CA VAL A 90 6.73 4.92 -8.20
C VAL A 90 5.66 4.37 -9.13
N ARG A 91 5.94 4.38 -10.44
CA ARG A 91 5.06 3.81 -11.47
C ARG A 91 5.36 2.34 -11.67
N ASP A 92 4.33 1.61 -12.09
CA ASP A 92 4.44 0.22 -12.49
C ASP A 92 5.11 -0.70 -11.45
N LEU A 93 4.87 -0.44 -10.16
CA LEU A 93 5.44 -1.19 -9.04
C LEU A 93 4.90 -2.63 -9.03
N PRO A 94 5.74 -3.67 -9.18
CA PRO A 94 5.29 -5.06 -9.22
C PRO A 94 5.04 -5.62 -7.83
N VAL A 95 3.78 -5.81 -7.49
CA VAL A 95 3.30 -6.44 -6.25
C VAL A 95 2.95 -7.90 -6.52
N SER A 96 3.60 -8.82 -5.82
CA SER A 96 3.34 -10.25 -5.93
C SER A 96 2.47 -10.77 -4.78
N ILE A 97 1.33 -11.37 -5.16
CA ILE A 97 0.31 -11.97 -4.28
C ILE A 97 -0.06 -13.34 -4.85
N GLY A 98 0.07 -14.39 -4.04
CA GLY A 98 -0.29 -15.75 -4.48
C GLY A 98 0.46 -16.23 -5.72
N GLY A 99 1.70 -15.76 -5.94
CA GLY A 99 2.50 -16.10 -7.12
C GLY A 99 2.15 -15.32 -8.39
N ARG A 100 1.16 -14.41 -8.35
CA ARG A 100 0.85 -13.49 -9.44
C ARG A 100 1.41 -12.11 -9.19
N VAL A 101 1.93 -11.49 -10.25
CA VAL A 101 2.41 -10.11 -10.23
C VAL A 101 1.28 -9.19 -10.69
N LEU A 102 0.98 -8.19 -9.87
CA LEU A 102 -0.02 -7.16 -10.09
C LEU A 102 0.67 -5.80 -10.00
N ILE A 103 0.29 -4.89 -10.88
CA ILE A 103 0.93 -3.58 -11.03
C ILE A 103 0.19 -2.51 -10.23
N VAL A 104 0.93 -1.72 -9.44
CA VAL A 104 0.42 -0.55 -8.71
C VAL A 104 1.23 0.70 -9.03
N ASP A 105 0.56 1.85 -9.12
CA ASP A 105 1.21 3.15 -9.09
C ASP A 105 1.10 3.69 -7.66
N ALA A 106 2.21 4.01 -7.01
CA ALA A 106 2.21 4.31 -5.58
C ALA A 106 2.90 5.65 -5.27
N TYR A 107 2.16 6.58 -4.67
CA TYR A 107 2.71 7.85 -4.19
C TYR A 107 3.65 7.64 -3.01
N ILE A 108 4.74 8.41 -2.97
CA ILE A 108 5.76 8.27 -1.94
C ILE A 108 5.40 9.19 -0.77
N ILE A 109 5.26 8.62 0.42
CA ILE A 109 5.01 9.37 1.66
C ILE A 109 5.76 8.75 2.84
N GLU A 110 5.95 9.53 3.91
CA GLU A 110 6.47 8.97 5.17
C GLU A 110 5.37 8.21 5.91
N MET A 111 5.58 6.91 6.13
CA MET A 111 4.68 6.04 6.89
C MET A 111 5.47 5.21 7.90
N ARG A 112 4.88 4.96 9.07
CA ARG A 112 5.52 4.16 10.14
C ARG A 112 5.01 2.73 10.24
N ASP A 113 3.71 2.55 9.98
CA ASP A 113 3.02 1.30 10.33
C ASP A 113 2.89 0.32 9.17
N PHE A 114 2.92 0.83 7.94
CA PHE A 114 2.80 0.06 6.71
C PHE A 114 3.91 0.45 5.75
N ASP A 115 4.34 -0.53 4.97
CA ASP A 115 5.28 -0.34 3.88
C ASP A 115 4.53 0.12 2.63
N VAL A 116 3.33 -0.41 2.41
CA VAL A 116 2.45 -0.09 1.27
C VAL A 116 1.00 0.03 1.72
N ILE A 117 0.28 0.98 1.13
CA ILE A 117 -1.18 1.07 1.20
C ILE A 117 -1.71 0.87 -0.21
N LEU A 118 -2.58 -0.12 -0.39
CA LEU A 118 -3.33 -0.38 -1.62
C LEU A 118 -4.68 0.32 -1.50
N GLY A 119 -4.84 1.42 -2.24
CA GLY A 119 -6.02 2.24 -2.25
C GLY A 119 -7.05 1.82 -3.29
N MET A 120 -8.11 2.62 -3.41
CA MET A 120 -9.22 2.38 -4.33
C MET A 120 -8.80 2.38 -5.80
N ASP A 121 -7.77 3.12 -6.20
CA ASP A 121 -7.17 3.06 -7.53
C ASP A 121 -6.75 1.63 -7.92
N TRP A 122 -6.08 0.93 -7.02
CA TRP A 122 -5.62 -0.43 -7.21
C TRP A 122 -6.73 -1.46 -6.97
N LEU A 123 -7.50 -1.31 -5.89
CA LEU A 123 -8.58 -2.23 -5.53
C LEU A 123 -9.64 -2.30 -6.63
N THR A 124 -10.02 -1.15 -7.22
CA THR A 124 -11.00 -1.12 -8.31
C THR A 124 -10.42 -1.65 -9.62
N ARG A 125 -9.16 -1.31 -9.94
CA ARG A 125 -8.43 -1.82 -11.12
C ARG A 125 -8.49 -3.35 -11.19
N TYR A 126 -8.31 -4.03 -10.06
CA TYR A 126 -8.33 -5.49 -9.99
C TYR A 126 -9.61 -6.09 -9.41
N ARG A 127 -10.71 -5.32 -9.38
CA ARG A 127 -12.04 -5.78 -8.98
C ARG A 127 -12.06 -6.49 -7.63
N ALA A 128 -11.33 -5.94 -6.65
CA ALA A 128 -11.16 -6.58 -5.36
C ALA A 128 -12.48 -6.77 -4.61
N ASP A 129 -12.69 -7.97 -4.06
CA ASP A 129 -13.76 -8.29 -3.12
C ASP A 129 -13.16 -8.44 -1.71
N ILE A 130 -13.71 -7.71 -0.75
CA ILE A 130 -13.17 -7.60 0.61
C ILE A 130 -14.13 -8.27 1.58
N ARG A 131 -13.71 -9.41 2.09
CA ARG A 131 -14.42 -10.18 3.12
C ARG A 131 -13.82 -9.87 4.48
N CYS A 132 -14.36 -8.85 5.13
CA CYS A 132 -13.80 -8.29 6.38
C CYS A 132 -13.79 -9.30 7.54
N GLN A 133 -14.81 -10.15 7.65
CA GLN A 133 -14.91 -11.13 8.72
C GLN A 133 -13.84 -12.22 8.59
N GLU A 134 -13.61 -12.67 7.36
CA GLU A 134 -12.60 -13.64 6.95
C GLU A 134 -11.21 -13.03 6.86
N ARG A 135 -11.13 -11.70 6.83
CA ARG A 135 -9.92 -10.90 6.57
C ARG A 135 -9.29 -11.28 5.24
N GLU A 136 -10.11 -11.40 4.23
CA GLU A 136 -9.70 -11.85 2.91
C GLU A 136 -9.94 -10.76 1.86
N VAL A 137 -8.96 -10.51 1.00
CA VAL A 137 -9.12 -9.71 -0.21
C VAL A 137 -8.93 -10.61 -1.41
N THR A 138 -10.00 -10.88 -2.13
CA THR A 138 -9.97 -11.64 -3.38
C THR A 138 -9.81 -10.67 -4.53
N ILE A 139 -8.86 -10.93 -5.42
CA ILE A 139 -8.47 -10.06 -6.51
C ILE A 139 -8.65 -10.82 -7.83
N PHE A 140 -9.24 -10.17 -8.83
CA PHE A 140 -9.62 -10.79 -10.10
C PHE A 140 -8.86 -10.15 -11.28
N PRO A 141 -7.58 -10.50 -11.49
CA PRO A 141 -6.82 -10.05 -12.66
C PRO A 141 -7.38 -10.71 -13.94
N ASP A 142 -7.89 -9.90 -14.86
CA ASP A 142 -8.21 -10.22 -16.26
C ASP A 142 -8.78 -11.62 -16.59
N SER A 143 -9.95 -11.95 -16.03
CA SER A 143 -10.74 -13.18 -16.31
C SER A 143 -10.02 -14.52 -16.03
N ASP A 144 -8.84 -14.47 -15.42
CA ASP A 144 -8.08 -15.64 -14.96
C ASP A 144 -8.48 -16.06 -13.53
N GLN A 145 -7.81 -17.07 -12.97
CA GLN A 145 -8.03 -17.53 -11.60
C GLN A 145 -7.77 -16.40 -10.57
N PRO A 146 -8.73 -16.14 -9.67
CA PRO A 146 -8.58 -15.12 -8.64
C PRO A 146 -7.42 -15.44 -7.71
N VAL A 147 -6.80 -14.41 -7.15
CA VAL A 147 -5.79 -14.53 -6.10
C VAL A 147 -6.28 -13.94 -4.82
N VAL A 148 -5.82 -14.49 -3.71
CA VAL A 148 -6.30 -14.15 -2.39
C VAL A 148 -5.17 -13.59 -1.54
N PHE A 149 -5.40 -12.42 -0.98
CA PHE A 149 -4.58 -11.82 0.05
C PHE A 149 -5.25 -11.99 1.42
N TYR A 150 -4.52 -12.56 2.37
CA TYR A 150 -5.01 -12.81 3.72
C TYR A 150 -4.43 -11.80 4.71
N GLY A 151 -5.34 -11.15 5.45
CA GLY A 151 -4.97 -10.27 6.54
C GLY A 151 -4.47 -11.05 7.76
N VAL A 152 -3.50 -10.49 8.48
CA VAL A 152 -2.92 -11.09 9.69
C VAL A 152 -3.69 -10.68 10.95
N LYS A 153 -3.81 -11.59 11.91
CA LYS A 153 -4.56 -11.37 13.16
C LYS A 153 -3.80 -10.58 14.23
N SER A 154 -2.46 -10.57 14.17
CA SER A 154 -1.58 -9.83 15.08
C SER A 154 -0.21 -9.65 14.42
N ARG A 155 0.47 -8.52 14.69
CA ARG A 155 1.89 -8.30 14.33
C ARG A 155 2.81 -9.15 15.22
N THR A 156 2.70 -10.47 15.13
CA THR A 156 3.76 -11.40 15.55
C THR A 156 4.68 -11.78 14.38
N VAL A 157 4.76 -10.92 13.36
CA VAL A 157 5.83 -11.02 12.37
C VAL A 157 7.08 -10.45 13.03
N PRO A 158 8.21 -11.19 13.09
CA PRO A 158 9.46 -10.63 13.56
C PRO A 158 9.69 -9.35 12.77
N ARG A 159 10.05 -8.25 13.45
CA ARG A 159 10.78 -7.19 12.75
C ARG A 159 12.02 -7.89 12.20
N VAL A 160 12.01 -8.28 10.93
CA VAL A 160 13.24 -8.62 10.22
C VAL A 160 13.97 -7.30 10.07
N ILE A 161 14.61 -6.86 11.16
CA ILE A 161 15.82 -6.08 11.08
C ILE A 161 16.76 -7.05 10.39
N TYR A 162 16.94 -6.88 9.07
CA TYR A 162 17.94 -7.66 8.33
C TYR A 162 19.23 -7.68 9.16
N SER A 163 19.67 -8.86 9.56
CA SER A 163 20.97 -9.03 10.20
C SER A 163 22.04 -8.71 9.16
N MET A 164 22.66 -7.54 9.27
CA MET A 164 23.90 -7.25 8.54
C MET A 164 24.99 -8.17 9.10
N GLN A 165 25.36 -9.22 8.36
CA GLN A 165 26.63 -9.91 8.60
C GLN A 165 27.75 -9.12 7.92
N ALA A 166 28.56 -8.44 8.72
CA ALA A 166 29.82 -7.90 8.25
C ALA A 166 30.76 -9.06 7.88
N ARG A 167 31.19 -9.12 6.62
CA ARG A 167 32.31 -9.98 6.22
C ARG A 167 33.61 -9.21 6.45
N LYS A 168 34.50 -9.77 7.28
CA LYS A 168 35.89 -9.32 7.34
C LYS A 168 36.51 -9.54 5.96
N SER A 169 36.96 -8.46 5.33
CA SER A 169 37.90 -8.57 4.21
C SER A 169 39.29 -8.82 4.80
N LEU A 170 39.79 -10.03 4.58
CA LEU A 170 41.22 -10.33 4.67
C LEU A 170 41.76 -10.42 3.24
N SER A 171 42.62 -9.49 2.86
CA SER A 171 43.76 -9.74 1.96
C SER A 171 44.65 -8.49 1.99
N LYS A 172 45.77 -8.60 2.73
CA LYS A 172 47.17 -8.68 2.26
C LYS A 172 47.77 -7.32 1.93
#